data_AF-A4BQP4-F1
#
_entry.id   AF-A4BQP4-F1
#
_cell.length_a   1.000
_cell.length_b   1.000
_cell.length_c   1.000
_cell.angle_alpha   90.00
_cell.angle_beta   90.00
_cell.angle_gamma   90.00
#
_symmetry.space_group_name_H-M   'P 1'
#
loop_
_entity.id
_entity.type
_entity.pdbx_description
1 polymer ?
#
loop_
_entity_poly.entity_id
_entity_poly.type
_entity_poly.pdbx_seq_one_letter_code
_entity_poly.pdbx_strand_id
1 'polypeptide(L)' 'MASDLQRPFCAAADRNKAPILDVLRHVFTEAGCILEIGSGTGQHAVYFATNLPHVTWQATELPAELGGIEA' A
#
# COMPACT_ATOMS: atom_id res chain seq x y z
N MET A 1 -19.26 -17.09 -13.78
CA MET A 1 -18.82 -17.26 -12.38
C MET A 1 -17.57 -16.41 -12.22
N ALA A 2 -17.68 -15.26 -11.55
CA ALA A 2 -16.49 -14.51 -11.18
C ALA A 2 -15.75 -15.36 -10.15
N SER A 3 -14.53 -15.78 -10.46
CA SER A 3 -13.62 -16.35 -9.48
C SER A 3 -13.49 -15.36 -8.33
N ASP A 4 -13.73 -15.79 -7.10
CA ASP A 4 -13.31 -15.07 -5.90
C ASP A 4 -11.79 -14.88 -6.02
N LEU A 5 -11.37 -13.72 -6.55
CA LEU A 5 -9.99 -13.29 -6.54
C LEU A 5 -9.70 -12.89 -5.09
N GLN A 6 -9.25 -13.87 -4.31
CA GLN A 6 -8.74 -13.63 -2.98
C GLN A 6 -7.64 -12.58 -3.07
N ARG A 7 -7.86 -11.41 -2.45
CA ARG A 7 -6.89 -10.31 -2.48
C ARG A 7 -5.52 -10.82 -2.03
N PRO A 8 -4.43 -10.49 -2.75
CA PRO A 8 -3.08 -10.89 -2.36
C PRO A 8 -2.80 -10.50 -0.91
N PHE A 9 -2.33 -11.44 -0.10
CA PHE A 9 -2.08 -11.23 1.33
C PHE A 9 -0.65 -11.62 1.75
N CYS A 10 0.02 -10.71 2.46
CA CYS A 10 1.33 -10.90 3.06
C CYS A 10 1.28 -10.64 4.58
N ALA A 11 1.45 -11.70 5.37
CA ALA A 11 1.44 -11.63 6.83
C ALA A 11 2.59 -10.79 7.41
N ALA A 12 3.72 -10.68 6.69
CA ALA A 12 4.80 -9.80 7.12
C ALA A 12 4.40 -8.33 6.96
N ALA A 13 3.81 -7.96 5.81
CA ALA A 13 3.32 -6.62 5.54
C ALA A 13 2.21 -6.21 6.54
N ASP A 14 1.33 -7.15 6.90
CA ASP A 14 0.27 -6.87 7.88
C ASP A 14 0.81 -6.56 9.28
N ARG A 15 1.81 -7.32 9.74
CA ARG A 15 2.40 -7.14 11.08
C ARG A 15 3.18 -5.84 11.24
N ASN A 16 3.85 -5.37 10.20
CA ASN A 16 4.78 -4.24 10.28
C ASN A 16 4.20 -2.91 9.75
N LYS A 17 3.01 -2.88 9.15
CA LYS A 17 2.43 -1.65 8.58
C LYS A 17 2.26 -0.51 9.59
N ALA A 18 1.81 -0.80 10.81
CA ALA A 18 1.58 0.23 11.84
C ALA A 18 2.88 0.91 12.32
N PRO A 19 3.92 0.18 12.77
CA PRO A 19 5.17 0.83 13.19
C PRO A 19 5.89 1.54 12.03
N ILE A 20 5.73 1.09 10.79
CA ILE A 20 6.26 1.81 9.62
C ILE A 20 5.50 3.13 9.43
N LEU A 21 4.16 3.11 9.44
CA LEU A 21 3.32 4.31 9.32
C LEU A 21 3.68 5.38 10.35
N ASP A 22 3.96 4.98 11.60
CA ASP A 22 4.34 5.92 12.65
C ASP A 22 5.61 6.70 12.28
N VAL A 23 6.60 6.05 11.66
CA VAL A 23 7.79 6.74 11.14
C VAL A 23 7.43 7.60 9.93
N LEU A 24 6.64 7.09 8.99
CA LEU A 24 6.28 7.80 7.76
C LEU A 24 5.51 9.11 8.03
N ARG A 25 4.70 9.18 9.08
CA ARG A 25 4.01 10.42 9.51
C ARG A 25 4.96 11.56 9.84
N HIS A 26 6.17 11.25 10.31
CA HIS A 26 7.19 12.25 10.60
C HIS A 26 8.01 12.64 9.36
N VAL A 27 8.08 11.77 8.36
CA VAL A 27 8.86 12.00 7.14
C VAL A 27 8.03 12.75 6.08
N PHE A 28 6.76 12.38 5.92
CA PHE A 28 5.87 12.95 4.92
C PHE A 28 4.90 13.93 5.56
N THR A 29 5.39 15.13 5.89
CA THR A 29 4.58 16.18 6.53
C THR A 29 3.86 17.07 5.52
N GLU A 30 4.34 17.12 4.28
CA GLU A 30 3.82 17.97 3.21
C GLU A 30 3.09 17.13 2.16
N ALA A 31 2.15 17.76 1.45
CA ALA A 31 1.44 17.10 0.36
C ALA A 31 2.39 16.76 -0.80
N GLY A 32 2.15 15.62 -1.45
CA GLY A 32 3.03 15.17 -2.53
C GLY A 32 2.63 13.82 -3.12
N CYS A 33 3.51 13.28 -3.96
CA CYS A 33 3.34 11.95 -4.55
C CYS A 33 4.51 11.06 -4.17
N ILE A 34 4.22 9.81 -3.79
CA ILE A 34 5.20 8.78 -3.48
C ILE A 34 5.07 7.64 -4.47
N LEU A 35 6.20 7.15 -4.95
CA LEU A 35 6.28 5.92 -5.73
C LEU A 35 6.83 4.80 -4.83
N GLU A 36 6.02 3.78 -4.58
CA GLU A 36 6.47 2.56 -3.89
C GLU A 36 6.99 1.56 -4.92
N ILE A 37 8.28 1.25 -4.82
CA ILE A 37 8.95 0.26 -5.68
C ILE A 37 8.87 -1.10 -5.03
N GLY A 38 8.42 -2.12 -5.77
CA GLY A 38 8.31 -3.50 -5.27
C GLY A 38 7.16 -3.66 -4.30
N SER A 39 5.96 -3.21 -4.68
CA SER A 39 4.81 -3.17 -3.79
C SER A 39 4.25 -4.54 -3.41
N GLY A 40 4.66 -5.61 -4.12
CA GLY A 40 4.19 -6.97 -3.87
C GLY A 40 2.66 -7.03 -3.82
N THR A 41 2.11 -7.48 -2.70
CA THR A 41 0.66 -7.56 -2.45
C THR A 41 -0.06 -6.21 -2.30
N GLY A 42 0.64 -5.07 -2.41
CA GLY A 42 0.10 -3.70 -2.30
C GLY A 42 -0.57 -3.32 -0.97
N GLN A 43 -0.53 -4.19 0.05
CA GLN A 43 -1.10 -3.93 1.37
C GLN A 43 -0.56 -2.66 2.04
N HIS A 44 0.73 -2.40 1.91
CA HIS A 44 1.39 -1.21 2.44
C HIS A 44 0.90 0.04 1.71
N ALA A 45 0.92 0.02 0.38
CA ALA A 45 0.42 1.11 -0.44
C ALA A 45 -1.00 1.56 -0.04
N VAL A 46 -1.96 0.65 0.06
CA VAL A 46 -3.33 0.99 0.50
C VAL A 46 -3.31 1.53 1.93
N TYR A 47 -2.67 0.82 2.85
CA TYR A 47 -2.68 1.20 4.25
C TYR A 47 -2.07 2.60 4.47
N PHE A 48 -0.98 2.93 3.78
CA PHE A 48 -0.32 4.22 3.88
C PHE A 48 -1.10 5.32 3.18
N ALA A 49 -1.63 5.07 1.98
CA ALA A 49 -2.49 6.02 1.28
C ALA A 49 -3.70 6.45 2.12
N THR A 50 -4.38 5.49 2.75
CA THR A 50 -5.54 5.78 3.62
C THR A 50 -5.15 6.60 4.85
N ASN A 51 -3.94 6.41 5.39
CA ASN A 51 -3.50 7.04 6.64
C ASN A 51 -2.66 8.32 6.45
N LEU A 52 -2.25 8.64 5.22
CA LEU A 52 -1.53 9.84 4.83
C LEU A 52 -2.26 10.52 3.65
N PRO A 53 -3.49 11.03 3.87
CA PRO A 53 -4.38 11.45 2.78
C PRO A 53 -3.90 12.68 2.01
N HIS A 54 -2.93 13.43 2.55
CA HIS A 54 -2.27 14.53 1.85
C HIS A 54 -1.22 14.04 0.84
N VAL A 55 -0.90 12.75 0.85
CA VAL A 55 0.08 12.14 -0.05
C VAL A 55 -0.61 11.16 -0.99
N THR A 56 -0.38 11.33 -2.28
CA THR A 56 -0.79 10.36 -3.29
C THR A 56 0.22 9.22 -3.31
N TRP A 57 -0.22 8.01 -2.96
CA TRP A 57 0.63 6.83 -2.95
C TRP A 57 0.46 6.02 -4.24
N GLN A 58 1.52 5.89 -5.03
CA GLN A 58 1.54 5.12 -6.27
C GLN A 58 2.32 3.83 -6.07
N ALA A 59 1.62 2.69 -6.06
CA ALA A 59 2.23 1.38 -6.06
C ALA A 59 2.81 1.02 -7.44
N THR A 60 3.90 0.25 -7.46
CA THR A 60 4.43 -0.39 -8.67
C THR A 60 4.73 -1.87 -8.40
N GLU A 61 3.97 -2.74 -9.06
CA GLU A 61 4.20 -4.19 -9.07
C GLU A 61 3.64 -4.80 -10.37
N LEU A 62 3.98 -6.06 -10.65
CA LEU A 62 3.40 -6.84 -11.73
C LEU A 62 1.84 -6.84 -11.66
N PRO A 63 1.13 -6.61 -12.78
CA PRO A 63 -0.33 -6.52 -12.80
C PRO A 63 -1.08 -7.71 -12.18
N ALA A 64 -0.47 -8.90 -12.17
CA ALA A 64 -1.03 -10.11 -11.57
C ALA A 64 -1.15 -10.02 -10.03
N GLU A 65 -0.30 -9.22 -9.37
CA GLU A 65 -0.27 -9.04 -7.92
C GLU A 65 -1.07 -7.80 -7.45
N LEU A 66 -1.59 -7.01 -8.40
CA LEU A 66 -2.39 -5.80 -8.13
C LEU A 66 -3.90 -6.02 -8.36
N GLY A 67 -4.31 -7.20 -8.82
CA GLY A 67 -5.71 -7.54 -9.09
C GLY A 67 -6.54 -7.69 -7.80
N GLY A 68 -7.07 -6.58 -7.28
CA GLY A 68 -7.96 -6.57 -6.11
C GLY A 68 -7.68 -5.48 -5.08
N ILE A 69 -6.83 -4.52 -5.41
CA ILE A 69 -6.38 -3.45 -4.52
C ILE A 69 -6.98 -2.14 -5.01
N GLU A 70 -7.98 -1.63 -4.30
CA GLU A 70 -8.54 -0.29 -4.53
C GLU A 70 -8.07 0.66 -3.42
N ALA A 71 -7.82 1.92 -3.80
CA ALA A 71 -7.38 2.99 -2.92
C ALA A 71 -8.54 3.58 -2.11
#